data_AF-A0AB39W798-F1
#
_entry.id   AF-A0AB39W798-F1
#
_cell.length_a   1.000
_cell.length_b   1.000
_cell.length_c   1.000
_cell.angle_alpha   90.00
_cell.angle_beta   90.00
_cell.angle_gamma   90.00
#
_symmetry.space_group_name_H-M   'P 1'
#
loop_
_entity.id
_entity.type
_entity.pdbx_description
1 polymer ?
#
loop_
_entity_poly.entity_id
_entity_poly.type
_entity_poly.pdbx_seq_one_letter_code
_entity_poly.pdbx_strand_id
1 'polypeptide(L)'
;MKKTALLVLILLIQFSYSQETKISKAELLKAFNETIVQKEKGIINTNSNPWFTDNTNENYFKKDTITLKNAKSYKRDYCKIINWNFYKKDAFCIGNADYCNEPPSQKVTTENDWIKLNVEKEENYLIIELFNQNKLIDKFKILSLEKKESEYEKGKMDYILKLKRLTE
;
A
#
# COMPACT_ATOMS: atom_id res chain seq x y z
N MET A 1 -17.38 59.93 -4.32
CA MET A 1 -16.29 59.46 -3.43
C MET A 1 -16.34 57.94 -3.33
N LYS A 2 -15.32 57.29 -3.88
CA LYS A 2 -15.11 55.84 -3.96
C LYS A 2 -14.82 55.29 -2.56
N LYS A 3 -15.76 54.57 -1.92
CA LYS A 3 -15.53 53.96 -0.58
C LYS A 3 -16.22 52.61 -0.35
N THR A 4 -16.50 51.83 -1.40
CA THR A 4 -17.14 50.51 -1.24
C THR A 4 -16.43 49.39 -1.99
N ALA A 5 -15.20 49.60 -2.45
CA ALA A 5 -14.43 48.59 -3.17
C ALA A 5 -13.37 47.86 -2.32
N LEU A 6 -13.35 48.05 -0.99
CA LEU A 6 -12.30 47.50 -0.11
C LEU A 6 -12.74 46.32 0.77
N LEU A 7 -14.01 45.90 0.71
CA LEU A 7 -14.55 44.89 1.65
C LEU A 7 -14.72 43.49 1.06
N VAL A 8 -14.46 43.28 -0.24
CA VAL A 8 -14.58 41.97 -0.89
C VAL A 8 -13.24 41.21 -0.94
N LEU A 9 -12.11 41.88 -0.68
CA LEU A 9 -10.77 41.27 -0.83
C LEU A 9 -10.28 40.48 0.41
N ILE A 10 -11.00 40.54 1.54
CA ILE A 10 -10.59 39.86 2.79
C ILE A 10 -11.18 38.43 2.89
N LEU A 11 -12.13 38.07 2.03
CA LEU A 11 -12.82 36.76 2.07
C LEU A 11 -12.12 35.63 1.27
N LEU A 12 -10.94 35.90 0.70
CA LEU A 12 -10.16 34.93 -0.08
C LEU A 12 -8.90 34.43 0.63
N ILE A 13 -8.77 34.65 1.94
CA ILE A 13 -7.76 33.97 2.77
C ILE A 13 -8.20 32.51 2.94
N GLN A 14 -7.99 31.77 1.85
CA GLN A 14 -7.34 30.47 1.81
C GLN A 14 -7.55 29.63 3.07
N PHE A 15 -8.74 29.06 3.22
CA PHE A 15 -8.86 27.75 3.83
C PHE A 15 -8.27 26.71 2.87
N SER A 16 -6.97 26.81 2.62
CA SER A 16 -6.18 25.67 2.17
C SER A 16 -6.11 24.74 3.39
N TYR A 17 -7.18 23.98 3.61
CA TYR A 17 -7.11 22.77 4.41
C TYR A 17 -6.15 21.86 3.68
N SER A 18 -4.87 22.01 4.02
CA SER A 18 -3.93 20.93 3.83
C SER A 18 -4.54 19.72 4.51
N GLN A 19 -4.99 18.75 3.72
CA GLN A 19 -5.40 17.46 4.25
C GLN A 19 -4.13 16.78 4.74
N GLU A 20 -3.77 17.06 5.99
CA GLU A 20 -2.74 16.31 6.68
C GLU A 20 -3.15 14.84 6.60
N THR A 21 -2.33 14.02 5.94
CA THR A 21 -2.58 12.58 5.96
C THR A 21 -2.54 12.14 7.42
N LYS A 22 -3.69 11.73 7.95
CA LYS A 22 -3.86 11.30 9.34
C LYS A 22 -2.94 10.14 9.74
N ILE A 23 -2.34 9.47 8.76
CA ILE A 23 -1.52 8.27 8.94
C ILE A 23 -0.08 8.68 9.17
N SER A 24 0.47 8.28 10.32
CA SER A 24 1.89 8.43 10.60
C SER A 24 2.72 7.31 9.98
N LYS A 25 4.01 7.59 9.71
CA LYS A 25 4.98 6.57 9.25
C LYS A 25 5.06 5.40 10.24
N ALA A 26 4.97 5.68 11.53
CA ALA A 26 4.99 4.66 12.58
C ALA A 26 3.78 3.71 12.49
N GLU A 27 2.57 4.25 12.29
CA GLU A 27 1.35 3.44 12.14
C GLU A 27 1.41 2.55 10.90
N LEU A 28 1.88 3.08 9.77
CA LEU A 28 2.05 2.31 8.54
C LEU A 28 3.04 1.15 8.72
N LEU A 29 4.24 1.43 9.24
CA LEU A 29 5.26 0.40 9.47
C LEU A 29 4.82 -0.62 10.52
N LYS A 30 4.05 -0.19 11.52
CA LYS A 30 3.41 -1.08 12.49
C LYS A 30 2.41 -2.02 11.80
N ALA A 31 1.56 -1.51 10.90
CA ALA A 31 0.63 -2.34 10.13
C ALA A 31 1.38 -3.40 9.31
N PHE A 32 2.43 -3.02 8.58
CA PHE A 32 3.25 -4.00 7.86
C PHE A 32 3.85 -5.04 8.83
N ASN A 33 4.46 -4.62 9.93
CA ASN A 33 5.08 -5.52 10.89
C ASN A 33 4.09 -6.51 11.53
N GLU A 34 2.87 -6.07 11.86
CA GLU A 34 1.83 -6.93 12.45
C GLU A 34 1.34 -8.03 11.50
N THR A 35 1.51 -7.83 10.19
CA THR A 35 1.09 -8.79 9.16
C THR A 35 2.16 -9.81 8.80
N ILE A 36 3.40 -9.63 9.25
CA ILE A 36 4.52 -10.54 9.01
C ILE A 36 4.34 -11.81 9.84
N VAL A 37 4.36 -12.98 9.19
CA VAL A 37 4.26 -14.28 9.86
C VAL A 37 5.48 -15.15 9.51
N GLN A 38 6.59 -14.89 10.19
CA GLN A 38 7.80 -15.71 10.06
C GLN A 38 7.86 -16.71 11.21
N LYS A 39 7.88 -18.01 10.90
CA LYS A 39 7.94 -19.09 11.91
C LYS A 39 9.33 -19.21 12.54
N GLU A 40 10.38 -18.93 11.78
CA GLU A 40 11.77 -19.13 12.19
C GLU A 40 12.63 -17.92 11.83
N LYS A 41 13.61 -17.62 12.67
CA LYS A 41 14.54 -16.52 12.43
C LYS A 41 15.47 -16.88 11.28
N GLY A 42 15.48 -16.06 10.23
CA GLY A 42 16.37 -16.24 9.07
C GLY A 42 15.76 -17.03 7.91
N ILE A 43 14.56 -17.61 8.08
CA ILE A 43 13.80 -18.23 6.99
C ILE A 43 12.69 -17.27 6.56
N ILE A 44 12.58 -17.01 5.26
CA ILE A 44 11.54 -16.15 4.69
C ILE A 44 10.44 -17.04 4.14
N ASN A 45 9.29 -17.03 4.82
CA ASN A 45 8.05 -17.59 4.32
C ASN A 45 7.32 -16.54 3.49
N THR A 46 7.18 -16.81 2.20
CA THR A 46 6.53 -15.92 1.22
C THR A 46 5.01 -16.12 1.13
N ASN A 47 4.43 -17.04 1.91
CA ASN A 47 3.01 -17.43 1.80
C ASN A 47 2.17 -17.06 3.02
N SER A 48 2.69 -16.25 3.94
CA SER A 48 2.00 -15.99 5.21
C SER A 48 1.42 -14.57 5.26
N ASN A 49 0.11 -14.46 5.03
CA ASN A 49 -0.66 -13.22 5.14
C ASN A 49 -0.19 -12.06 4.22
N PRO A 50 -0.18 -12.25 2.88
CA PRO A 50 0.15 -11.20 1.92
C PRO A 50 -0.77 -9.98 2.06
N TRP A 51 -0.22 -8.81 1.71
CA TRP A 51 -1.04 -7.71 1.20
C TRP A 51 -1.28 -7.96 -0.27
N PHE A 52 -2.53 -8.04 -0.71
CA PHE A 52 -2.85 -8.43 -2.08
C PHE A 52 -3.70 -7.39 -2.78
N THR A 53 -3.54 -7.30 -4.09
CA THR A 53 -4.30 -6.38 -4.95
C THR A 53 -4.65 -7.03 -6.28
N ASP A 54 -5.68 -6.49 -6.93
CA ASP A 54 -6.19 -6.97 -8.20
C ASP A 54 -5.17 -6.74 -9.31
N ASN A 55 -4.91 -7.79 -10.09
CA ASN A 55 -4.10 -7.73 -11.29
C ASN A 55 -4.81 -8.28 -12.53
N THR A 56 -6.15 -8.34 -12.48
CA THR A 56 -6.97 -8.58 -13.67
C THR A 56 -6.63 -7.51 -14.71
N ASN A 57 -6.36 -7.92 -15.95
CA ASN A 57 -5.94 -7.02 -17.04
C ASN A 57 -4.70 -6.16 -16.73
N GLU A 58 -3.78 -6.65 -15.89
CA GLU A 58 -2.56 -5.93 -15.48
C GLU A 58 -2.85 -4.64 -14.69
N ASN A 59 -3.99 -4.60 -14.01
CA ASN A 59 -4.46 -3.44 -13.24
C ASN A 59 -3.42 -2.90 -12.24
N TYR A 60 -2.62 -3.76 -11.63
CA TYR A 60 -1.57 -3.33 -10.71
C TYR A 60 -0.56 -2.39 -11.38
N PHE A 61 -0.20 -2.67 -12.62
CA PHE A 61 0.81 -1.94 -13.38
C PHE A 61 0.22 -0.73 -14.13
N LYS A 62 -1.05 -0.81 -14.54
CA LYS A 62 -1.68 0.20 -15.40
C LYS A 62 -2.47 1.27 -14.64
N LYS A 63 -3.00 0.96 -13.46
CA LYS A 63 -3.82 1.91 -12.71
C LYS A 63 -2.97 2.89 -11.91
N ASP A 64 -3.38 4.15 -11.93
CA ASP A 64 -2.82 5.19 -11.06
C ASP A 64 -3.09 4.91 -9.59
N THR A 65 -4.15 4.17 -9.27
CA THR A 65 -4.53 3.87 -7.89
C THR A 65 -4.66 2.36 -7.71
N ILE A 66 -3.98 1.85 -6.69
CA ILE A 66 -4.07 0.46 -6.26
C ILE A 66 -4.60 0.38 -4.83
N THR A 67 -5.29 -0.70 -4.53
CA THR A 67 -5.80 -0.99 -3.19
C THR A 67 -5.25 -2.34 -2.75
N LEU A 68 -4.38 -2.31 -1.74
CA LEU A 68 -3.83 -3.49 -1.10
C LEU A 68 -4.71 -3.85 0.09
N LYS A 69 -5.22 -5.08 0.10
CA LYS A 69 -5.96 -5.64 1.23
C LYS A 69 -5.07 -6.65 1.93
N ASN A 70 -4.98 -6.58 3.25
CA ASN A 70 -4.48 -7.67 4.07
C ASN A 70 -5.69 -8.29 4.76
N ALA A 71 -6.17 -9.39 4.20
CA ALA A 71 -7.29 -10.13 4.76
C ALA A 71 -6.82 -11.56 5.05
N LYS A 72 -6.84 -11.93 6.32
CA LYS A 72 -6.49 -13.30 6.77
C LYS A 72 -7.43 -14.37 6.22
N SER A 73 -8.59 -13.93 5.73
CA SER A 73 -9.62 -14.79 5.15
C SER A 73 -9.25 -15.47 3.84
N TYR A 74 -8.20 -14.98 3.16
CA TYR A 74 -7.87 -15.35 1.78
C TYR A 74 -9.02 -15.17 0.77
N LYS A 75 -10.17 -14.60 1.19
CA LYS A 75 -11.32 -14.35 0.32
C LYS A 75 -10.96 -13.21 -0.63
N ARG A 76 -10.99 -13.50 -1.92
CA ARG A 76 -10.60 -12.58 -2.99
C ARG A 76 -11.75 -12.42 -3.96
N ASP A 77 -12.04 -11.17 -4.32
CA ASP A 77 -13.05 -10.83 -5.32
C ASP A 77 -12.52 -11.00 -6.76
N TYR A 78 -11.26 -11.37 -6.90
CA TYR A 78 -10.51 -11.43 -8.16
C TYR A 78 -9.52 -12.60 -8.15
N CYS A 79 -9.30 -13.19 -9.33
CA CYS A 79 -8.50 -14.41 -9.48
C CYS A 79 -7.04 -14.16 -9.90
N LYS A 80 -6.72 -13.03 -10.55
CA LYS A 80 -5.32 -12.61 -10.81
C LYS A 80 -4.86 -11.60 -9.78
N ILE A 81 -3.72 -11.85 -9.15
CA ILE A 81 -3.25 -11.02 -8.03
C ILE A 81 -1.78 -10.68 -8.09
N ILE A 82 -1.47 -9.53 -7.50
CA ILE A 82 -0.14 -9.20 -7.00
C ILE A 82 -0.17 -9.22 -5.48
N ASN A 83 0.80 -9.92 -4.89
CA ASN A 83 1.03 -10.02 -3.46
C ASN A 83 2.28 -9.23 -3.08
N TRP A 84 2.20 -8.44 -2.02
CA TRP A 84 3.33 -7.94 -1.26
C TRP A 84 3.48 -8.78 -0.01
N ASN A 85 4.49 -9.65 -0.02
CA ASN A 85 4.79 -10.57 1.08
C ASN A 85 5.89 -9.98 1.95
N PHE A 86 5.50 -9.27 3.02
CA PHE A 86 6.45 -8.66 3.94
C PHE A 86 7.17 -9.73 4.76
N TYR A 87 8.50 -9.63 4.80
CA TYR A 87 9.37 -10.43 5.66
C TYR A 87 10.18 -9.57 6.64
N LYS A 88 10.20 -8.24 6.40
CA LYS A 88 10.60 -7.19 7.34
C LYS A 88 9.62 -6.02 7.21
N LYS A 89 9.56 -5.13 8.20
CA LYS A 89 8.65 -3.97 8.17
C LYS A 89 8.86 -3.03 6.97
N ASP A 90 10.04 -3.07 6.38
CA ASP A 90 10.54 -2.22 5.30
C ASP A 90 11.02 -3.06 4.10
N ALA A 91 10.66 -4.34 4.03
CA ALA A 91 11.03 -5.18 2.91
C ALA A 91 10.02 -6.31 2.65
N PHE A 92 9.72 -6.52 1.38
CA PHE A 92 8.78 -7.54 0.93
C PHE A 92 9.23 -8.17 -0.38
N CYS A 93 8.66 -9.31 -0.75
CA CYS A 93 8.79 -9.85 -2.09
C CYS A 93 7.46 -9.78 -2.83
N ILE A 94 7.51 -9.52 -4.13
CA ILE A 94 6.36 -9.52 -5.02
C ILE A 94 6.03 -10.97 -5.40
N GLY A 95 4.78 -11.36 -5.22
CA GLY A 95 4.22 -12.60 -5.73
C GLY A 95 3.20 -12.31 -6.82
N ASN A 96 3.22 -13.06 -7.91
CA ASN A 96 2.20 -13.00 -8.95
C ASN A 96 1.51 -14.36 -9.05
N ALA A 97 0.20 -14.38 -8.82
CA ALA A 97 -0.58 -15.60 -8.87
C ALA A 97 -1.83 -15.44 -9.75
N ASP A 98 -2.16 -16.51 -10.46
CA ASP A 98 -3.34 -16.65 -11.31
C ASP A 98 -4.14 -17.85 -10.84
N TYR A 99 -5.27 -17.57 -10.20
CA TYR A 99 -6.26 -18.55 -9.73
C TYR A 99 -7.46 -18.65 -10.68
N CYS A 100 -7.41 -18.04 -11.87
CA CYS A 100 -8.53 -18.07 -12.82
C CYS A 100 -8.58 -19.39 -13.58
N ASN A 101 -7.42 -20.01 -13.79
CA ASN A 101 -7.25 -21.25 -14.53
C ASN A 101 -6.87 -22.37 -13.56
N GLU A 102 -7.37 -23.58 -13.82
CA GLU A 102 -7.02 -24.78 -13.07
C GLU A 102 -5.96 -25.59 -13.87
N PRO A 103 -4.82 -25.98 -13.27
CA PRO A 103 -4.43 -25.71 -11.89
C PRO A 103 -4.03 -24.25 -11.66
N PRO A 104 -4.25 -23.68 -10.47
CA PRO A 104 -3.78 -22.35 -10.13
C PRO A 104 -2.27 -22.27 -10.30
N SER A 105 -1.79 -21.12 -10.77
CA SER A 105 -0.36 -20.91 -11.01
C SER A 105 0.15 -19.75 -10.18
N GLN A 106 1.40 -19.86 -9.75
CA GLN A 106 2.12 -18.78 -9.08
C GLN A 106 3.52 -18.69 -9.70
N LYS A 107 3.93 -17.47 -10.06
CA LYS A 107 5.28 -17.24 -10.54
C LYS A 107 6.27 -17.43 -9.40
N VAL A 108 7.35 -18.15 -9.68
CA VAL A 108 8.48 -18.30 -8.77
C VAL A 108 9.11 -16.93 -8.56
N THR A 109 9.34 -16.57 -7.29
CA THR A 109 10.01 -15.33 -6.91
C THR A 109 11.48 -15.37 -7.35
N THR A 110 11.91 -14.31 -8.01
CA THR A 110 13.27 -14.07 -8.51
C THR A 110 13.91 -12.88 -7.80
N GLU A 111 15.18 -12.57 -8.08
CA GLU A 111 15.89 -11.43 -7.50
C GLU A 111 15.18 -10.08 -7.74
N ASN A 112 14.50 -9.93 -8.88
CA ASN A 112 13.78 -8.72 -9.26
C ASN A 112 12.51 -8.50 -8.44
N ASP A 113 12.02 -9.53 -7.76
CA ASP A 113 10.81 -9.47 -6.96
C ASP A 113 11.09 -9.01 -5.52
N TRP A 114 12.36 -8.90 -5.11
CA TRP A 114 12.73 -8.47 -3.76
C TRP A 114 12.79 -6.96 -3.66
N ILE A 115 11.90 -6.39 -2.85
CA ILE A 115 11.69 -4.95 -2.73
C ILE A 115 12.09 -4.47 -1.35
N LYS A 116 12.91 -3.41 -1.32
CA LYS A 116 13.10 -2.56 -0.14
C LYS A 116 12.13 -1.39 -0.24
N LEU A 117 11.54 -1.02 0.89
CA LEU A 117 10.58 0.06 1.00
C LEU A 117 11.16 1.17 1.88
N ASN A 118 11.08 2.40 1.40
CA ASN A 118 11.29 3.59 2.21
C ASN A 118 9.97 4.34 2.36
N VAL A 119 9.80 5.03 3.49
CA VAL A 119 8.63 5.89 3.73
C VAL A 119 9.13 7.29 4.02
N GLU A 120 8.78 8.22 3.16
CA GLU A 120 9.14 9.62 3.29
C GLU A 120 7.91 10.45 3.65
N LYS A 121 8.13 11.52 4.41
CA LYS A 121 7.09 12.50 4.68
C LYS A 121 7.39 13.72 3.83
N GLU A 122 6.53 13.94 2.85
CA GLU A 122 6.40 15.24 2.20
C GLU A 122 5.44 16.10 3.03
N GLU A 123 5.51 17.43 2.85
CA GLU A 123 4.82 18.45 3.66
C GLU A 123 3.55 17.96 4.36
N ASN A 124 2.62 17.38 3.58
CA ASN A 124 1.29 17.03 4.03
C ASN A 124 0.92 15.55 3.79
N TYR A 125 1.81 14.74 3.23
CA TYR A 125 1.51 13.36 2.87
C TYR A 125 2.72 12.43 2.96
N LEU A 126 2.44 11.15 3.16
CA LEU A 126 3.46 10.12 3.10
C LEU A 126 3.63 9.58 1.68
N ILE A 127 4.88 9.33 1.32
CA ILE A 127 5.29 8.63 0.11
C ILE A 127 5.91 7.29 0.50
N ILE A 128 5.53 6.24 -0.23
CA ILE A 128 6.22 4.95 -0.25
C ILE A 128 7.10 4.93 -1.49
N GLU A 129 8.38 4.68 -1.30
CA GLU A 129 9.33 4.46 -2.37
C GLU A 129 9.74 2.99 -2.40
N LEU A 130 9.70 2.38 -3.57
CA LEU A 130 10.05 0.99 -3.77
C LEU A 130 11.38 0.89 -4.50
N PHE A 131 12.29 0.10 -3.94
CA PHE A 131 13.61 -0.12 -4.49
C PHE A 131 13.85 -1.60 -4.75
N ASN A 132 14.31 -1.94 -5.95
CA ASN A 132 14.90 -3.24 -6.25
C ASN A 132 16.39 -3.03 -6.54
N GLN A 133 17.26 -3.80 -5.88
CA GLN A 133 18.72 -3.66 -6.03
C GLN A 133 19.23 -2.20 -5.93
N ASN A 134 18.64 -1.43 -5.00
CA ASN A 134 18.88 0.00 -4.77
C ASN A 134 18.50 0.96 -5.92
N LYS A 135 17.79 0.47 -6.95
CA LYS A 135 17.16 1.31 -7.98
C LYS A 135 15.73 1.59 -7.59
N LEU A 136 15.32 2.86 -7.63
CA LEU A 136 13.92 3.25 -7.47
C LEU A 136 13.14 2.65 -8.65
N ILE A 137 12.15 1.81 -8.34
CA ILE A 137 11.28 1.18 -9.35
C ILE A 137 9.87 1.77 -9.33
N ASP A 138 9.48 2.39 -8.22
CA ASP A 138 8.13 2.88 -8.04
C ASP A 138 8.02 3.88 -6.88
N LYS A 139 7.01 4.75 -6.98
CA LYS A 139 6.70 5.73 -5.95
C LYS A 139 5.20 5.86 -5.79
N PHE A 140 4.72 5.84 -4.55
CA PHE A 140 3.30 5.93 -4.23
C PHE A 140 3.02 6.96 -3.16
N LYS A 141 2.11 7.88 -3.43
CA LYS A 141 1.44 8.65 -2.38
C LYS A 141 0.46 7.76 -1.64
N ILE A 142 0.53 7.77 -0.31
CA ILE A 142 -0.45 7.09 0.54
C ILE A 142 -1.73 7.92 0.58
N LEU A 143 -2.85 7.32 0.16
CA LEU A 143 -4.17 7.95 0.21
C LEU A 143 -4.91 7.62 1.52
N SER A 144 -4.93 6.34 1.90
CA SER A 144 -5.56 5.91 3.15
C SER A 144 -5.00 4.58 3.66
N LEU A 145 -5.09 4.37 4.98
CA LEU A 145 -4.84 3.12 5.69
C LEU A 145 -6.02 2.92 6.63
N GLU A 146 -6.92 2.02 6.23
CA GLU A 146 -8.10 1.66 7.01
C GLU A 146 -7.78 0.38 7.79
N LYS A 147 -8.24 0.32 9.04
CA LYS A 147 -8.07 -0.82 9.94
C LYS A 147 -9.45 -1.28 10.38
N LYS A 148 -9.74 -2.58 10.21
CA LYS A 148 -10.99 -3.20 10.65
C LYS A 148 -10.71 -4.46 11.46
N GLU A 149 -11.59 -4.81 12.39
CA GLU A 149 -11.49 -6.11 13.05
C GLU A 149 -11.66 -7.21 11.99
N SER A 150 -10.86 -8.27 12.10
CA SER A 150 -10.92 -9.38 11.17
C SER A 150 -12.23 -10.15 11.34
N GLU A 151 -12.92 -10.39 10.24
CA GLU A 151 -14.15 -11.19 10.22
C GLU A 151 -13.88 -12.68 10.52
N TYR A 152 -12.61 -13.10 10.48
CA TYR A 152 -12.19 -14.51 10.52
C TYR A 152 -11.37 -14.86 11.76
N GLU A 153 -10.63 -13.89 12.30
CA GLU A 153 -9.84 -14.08 13.52
C GLU A 153 -10.17 -12.99 14.56
N LYS A 154 -10.94 -13.36 15.58
CA LYS A 154 -11.33 -12.45 16.66
C LYS A 154 -10.12 -11.79 17.33
N GLY A 155 -10.18 -10.47 17.54
CA GLY A 155 -9.08 -9.71 18.15
C GLY A 155 -7.86 -9.49 17.23
N LYS A 156 -7.94 -9.90 15.96
CA LYS A 156 -6.97 -9.54 14.91
C LYS A 156 -7.58 -8.46 14.02
N MET A 157 -6.70 -7.81 13.26
CA MET A 157 -7.04 -6.64 12.48
C MET A 157 -6.65 -6.88 11.02
N ASP A 158 -7.59 -6.62 10.13
CA ASP A 158 -7.38 -6.57 8.69
C ASP A 158 -7.13 -5.11 8.27
N TYR A 159 -6.33 -4.94 7.22
CA TYR A 159 -5.90 -3.63 6.75
C TYR A 159 -6.26 -3.41 5.28
N ILE A 160 -6.61 -2.18 4.94
CA ILE A 160 -6.84 -1.74 3.55
C ILE A 160 -5.99 -0.49 3.31
N LEU A 161 -4.99 -0.62 2.45
CA LEU A 161 -4.08 0.46 2.07
C LEU A 161 -4.39 0.91 0.63
N LYS A 162 -4.74 2.18 0.46
CA LYS A 162 -4.96 2.80 -0.85
C LYS A 162 -3.75 3.66 -1.20
N LEU A 163 -3.19 3.42 -2.39
CA LEU A 163 -1.99 4.05 -2.88
C LEU A 163 -2.25 4.70 -4.24
N LYS A 164 -1.74 5.91 -4.45
CA LYS A 164 -1.69 6.57 -5.75
C LYS A 164 -0.27 6.58 -6.27
N ARG A 165 -0.03 5.98 -7.42
CA ARG A 165 1.24 5.99 -8.14
C ARG A 165 1.64 7.43 -8.48
N LEU A 166 2.90 7.75 -8.26
CA LEU A 166 3.51 9.01 -8.67
C LEU A 166 4.39 8.70 -9.88
N THR A 167 3.95 9.14 -11.05
CA THR A 167 4.78 9.19 -12.25
C THR A 167 5.58 10.48 -12.22
N GLU A 168 6.90 10.38 -12.35
CA GLU A 168 7.77 11.52 -12.66
C GLU A 168 7.54 12.02 -14.09
#